data_AF-A0A5D4MBW0-F1
#
_entry.id   AF-A0A5D4MBW0-F1
#
_cell.length_a   1.000
_cell.length_b   1.000
_cell.length_c   1.000
_cell.angle_alpha   90.00
_cell.angle_beta   90.00
_cell.angle_gamma   90.00
#
_symmetry.space_group_name_H-M   'P 1'
#
loop_
_entity.id
_entity.type
_entity.pdbx_description
1 polymer ?
#
loop_
_entity_poly.entity_id
_entity_poly.type
_entity_poly.pdbx_seq_one_letter_code
_entity_poly.pdbx_strand_id
1 'polypeptide(L)' 'MSIDTKQGLIYEPQNEELRPLFNWLRKNKSLDGSDVYQDAVNIYEGLDMDLLEVKAVEKRKGPVLAHESV' A
#
# COMPACT_ATOMS: atom_id res chain seq x y z
N MET A 1 -0.44 -5.67 -11.84
CA MET A 1 -1.33 -6.85 -11.78
C MET A 1 -2.50 -6.54 -10.85
N SER A 2 -3.59 -7.31 -10.85
CA SER A 2 -4.72 -7.11 -9.91
C SER A 2 -5.33 -8.43 -9.45
N ILE A 3 -6.06 -8.37 -8.35
CA ILE A 3 -6.83 -9.48 -7.77
C ILE A 3 -8.28 -9.02 -7.69
N ASP A 4 -9.17 -9.77 -8.33
CA ASP A 4 -10.62 -9.59 -8.16
C ASP A 4 -11.07 -10.22 -6.82
N THR A 5 -11.71 -9.44 -5.95
CA THR A 5 -12.24 -9.88 -4.65
C THR A 5 -13.69 -9.46 -4.49
N LYS A 6 -14.41 -10.04 -3.51
CA LYS A 6 -15.80 -9.65 -3.22
C LYS A 6 -15.98 -8.19 -2.80
N GLN A 7 -14.94 -7.55 -2.26
CA GLN A 7 -14.97 -6.12 -1.90
C GLN A 7 -14.63 -5.21 -3.08
N GLY A 8 -14.10 -5.76 -4.17
CA GLY A 8 -13.68 -5.02 -5.35
C GLY A 8 -12.33 -5.48 -5.89
N LEU A 9 -11.81 -4.71 -6.84
CA LEU A 9 -10.54 -5.01 -7.49
C LEU A 9 -9.38 -4.44 -6.67
N ILE A 10 -8.49 -5.32 -6.21
CA ILE A 10 -7.27 -4.92 -5.49
C ILE A 10 -6.13 -4.86 -6.49
N TYR A 11 -5.49 -3.70 -6.60
CA TYR A 11 -4.37 -3.48 -7.50
C TYR A 11 -3.04 -3.81 -6.82
N GLU A 12 -2.07 -4.26 -7.61
CA GLU A 12 -0.71 -4.49 -7.14
C GLU A 12 -0.09 -3.19 -6.60
N PRO A 13 0.58 -3.23 -5.43
CA PRO A 13 1.05 -2.03 -4.78
C PRO A 13 2.22 -1.44 -5.54
N GLN A 14 2.32 -0.11 -5.54
CA GLN A 14 3.49 0.59 -6.07
C GLN A 14 4.66 0.56 -5.08
N ASN A 15 4.40 0.35 -3.79
CA ASN A 15 5.44 0.17 -2.78
C ASN A 15 5.82 -1.31 -2.64
N GLU A 16 7.12 -1.59 -2.71
CA GLU A 16 7.67 -2.93 -2.51
C GLU A 16 7.39 -3.52 -1.13
N GLU A 17 7.24 -2.68 -0.10
CA GLU A 17 6.94 -3.10 1.27
C GLU A 17 5.56 -3.75 1.40
N LEU A 18 4.62 -3.40 0.51
CA LEU A 18 3.27 -3.99 0.49
C LEU A 18 3.17 -5.22 -0.42
N ARG A 19 4.20 -5.53 -1.22
CA ARG A 19 4.21 -6.72 -2.09
C ARG A 19 4.03 -8.04 -1.33
N PRO A 20 4.61 -8.26 -0.14
CA PRO A 20 4.37 -9.49 0.62
C PRO A 20 2.90 -9.67 1.00
N LEU A 21 2.25 -8.60 1.44
CA LEU A 21 0.83 -8.62 1.82
C LEU A 21 -0.07 -8.83 0.60
N PHE A 22 0.18 -8.14 -0.51
CA PHE A 22 -0.52 -8.37 -1.78
C PHE A 22 -0.36 -9.81 -2.28
N ASN A 23 0.85 -10.37 -2.17
CA ASN A 23 1.09 -11.77 -2.53
C ASN A 23 0.36 -12.74 -1.63
N TRP A 24 0.24 -12.44 -0.34
CA TRP A 24 -0.54 -13.24 0.60
C TRP A 24 -2.02 -13.22 0.22
N LEU A 25 -2.60 -12.06 -0.06
CA LEU A 25 -3.99 -11.93 -0.53
C LEU A 25 -4.21 -12.77 -1.80
N ARG A 26 -3.31 -12.65 -2.77
CA ARG A 26 -3.39 -13.41 -4.03
C ARG A 26 -3.38 -14.93 -3.80
N LYS A 27 -2.47 -15.41 -2.95
CA LYS A 27 -2.33 -16.85 -2.65
C LYS A 27 -3.53 -17.40 -1.88
N ASN A 28 -4.14 -16.57 -1.04
CA ASN A 28 -5.25 -16.96 -0.17
C ASN A 28 -6.61 -16.51 -0.69
N LYS A 29 -6.76 -16.26 -2.00
CA LYS A 29 -8.04 -15.88 -2.62
C LYS A 29 -9.18 -16.87 -2.34
N SER A 30 -8.89 -18.11 -2.01
CA SER A 30 -9.90 -19.08 -1.55
C SER A 30 -10.63 -18.66 -0.26
N LEU A 31 -10.03 -17.77 0.54
CA LEU A 31 -10.62 -17.20 1.75
C LEU A 31 -11.46 -15.95 1.48
N ASP A 32 -11.65 -15.57 0.22
CA ASP A 32 -12.42 -14.39 -0.17
C ASP A 32 -13.87 -14.45 0.33
N GLY A 33 -14.21 -13.53 1.23
CA GLY A 33 -15.48 -13.46 1.95
C GLY A 33 -15.45 -14.03 3.37
N SER A 34 -14.29 -14.49 3.86
CA SER A 34 -14.06 -14.68 5.29
C SER A 34 -13.68 -13.35 5.95
N ASP A 35 -14.05 -13.20 7.23
CA ASP A 35 -13.75 -11.99 8.01
C ASP A 35 -12.24 -11.69 8.03
N VAL A 36 -11.41 -12.72 8.21
CA VAL A 36 -9.94 -12.58 8.24
C VAL A 36 -9.37 -12.08 6.92
N TYR A 37 -9.93 -12.55 5.80
CA TYR A 37 -9.49 -12.09 4.49
C TYR A 37 -9.93 -10.65 4.24
N GLN A 38 -11.17 -10.31 4.64
CA GLN A 38 -11.68 -8.94 4.53
C GLN A 38 -10.88 -7.95 5.39
N ASP A 39 -10.52 -8.33 6.61
CA ASP A 39 -9.65 -7.52 7.48
C ASP A 39 -8.29 -7.30 6.83
N ALA A 40 -7.70 -8.34 6.23
CA ALA A 40 -6.44 -8.22 5.52
C ALA A 40 -6.52 -7.30 4.29
N VAL A 41 -7.65 -7.32 3.56
CA VAL A 41 -7.91 -6.38 2.45
C VAL A 41 -7.99 -4.95 2.98
N ASN A 42 -8.78 -4.72 4.03
CA ASN A 42 -8.94 -3.39 4.62
C ASN A 42 -7.59 -2.83 5.13
N ILE A 43 -6.77 -3.67 5.77
CA ILE A 43 -5.42 -3.29 6.21
C ILE A 43 -4.54 -2.96 5.01
N TYR A 44 -4.56 -3.77 3.96
CA TYR A 44 -3.78 -3.53 2.75
C TYR A 44 -4.14 -2.19 2.10
N GLU A 45 -5.43 -1.90 1.93
CA GLU A 45 -5.89 -0.64 1.33
C GLU A 45 -5.56 0.57 2.22
N GLY A 46 -5.71 0.43 3.54
CA GLY A 46 -5.32 1.47 4.50
C GLY A 46 -3.83 1.78 4.43
N LEU A 47 -2.98 0.74 4.41
CA LEU A 47 -1.53 0.92 4.32
C LEU A 47 -1.09 1.52 2.98
N ASP A 48 -1.72 1.16 1.87
CA ASP A 48 -1.40 1.76 0.56
C ASP A 48 -1.70 3.26 0.57
N MET A 49 -2.82 3.66 1.18
CA MET A 49 -3.20 5.08 1.33
C MET A 49 -2.23 5.85 2.25
N ASP A 50 -1.92 5.31 3.43
CA ASP A 50 -0.98 5.93 4.38
C ASP A 50 0.41 6.12 3.77
N LEU A 51 0.86 5.13 2.99
CA LEU A 51 2.18 5.12 2.38
C LEU A 51 2.28 6.06 1.17
N LEU A 52 1.18 6.26 0.45
CA LEU A 52 1.05 7.32 -0.53
C LEU A 52 1.14 8.70 0.13
N GLU A 53 0.55 8.88 1.32
CA GLU A 53 0.62 10.12 2.08
C GLU A 53 2.04 10.41 2.59
N VAL A 54 2.73 9.42 3.18
CA VAL A 54 4.12 9.57 3.65
C VAL A 54 5.07 9.97 2.50
N LYS A 55 4.97 9.32 1.34
CA LYS A 55 5.79 9.68 0.16
C LYS A 55 5.49 11.09 -0.37
N ALA A 56 4.24 11.55 -0.26
CA ALA A 56 3.88 12.91 -0.65
C ALA A 56 4.48 13.96 0.30
N VAL A 57 4.59 13.65 1.59
CA VAL A 57 5.21 14.51 2.60
C VAL A 57 6.74 14.56 2.44
N GLU A 58 7.39 13.42 2.17
CA GLU A 58 8.85 13.39 1.95
C GLU A 58 9.26 14.15 0.68
N LYS A 59 8.49 14.08 -0.41
CA LYS A 59 8.77 14.86 -1.63
C LYS A 59 8.68 16.38 -1.44
N ARG A 60 8.01 16.87 -0.39
CA ARG A 60 7.95 18.31 -0.05
C ARG A 60 9.18 18.77 0.74
N LYS A 61 9.97 17.86 1.31
CA LYS A 61 11.30 18.16 1.86
C LYS A 61 12.35 18.02 0.73
N GLY A 62 12.30 18.94 -0.23
CA GLY A 62 13.40 19.14 -1.18
C GLY A 62 14.72 19.46 -0.46
N PRO A 63 15.88 19.39 -1.15
CA PRO A 63 17.17 19.55 -0.50
C PRO A 63 17.21 20.92 0.17
N VAL A 64 17.40 20.92 1.49
CA VAL A 64 17.74 22.16 2.20
C VAL A 64 19.06 22.60 1.60
N LEU A 65 18.99 23.59 0.70
CA LEU A 65 20.13 24.29 0.14
C LEU A 65 20.92 24.83 1.33
N ALA A 66 21.99 24.12 1.71
CA ALA A 66 23.03 24.64 2.57
C ALA A 66 23.75 25.75 1.78
N HIS A 67 23.16 26.94 1.79
CA HIS A 67 23.77 28.18 1.37
C HIS A 67 23.45 29.23 2.41
N GLU A 68 24.18 29.16 3.52
CA GLU A 68 24.56 30.38 4.24
C GLU A 68 26.08 30.35 4.37
N SER A 69 26.71 30.97 3.37
CA SER A 69 27.96 31.69 3.56
C SER A 69 27.64 32.95 4.36
N VAL A 70 28.34 33.17 5.48
CA VAL A 70 29.06 34.39 5.90
C VAL A 70 29.57 34.15 7.32
#